data_AF-A0A8B9SJF7-F1
#
_entry.id   AF-A0A8B9SJF7-F1
#
_cell.length_a   1.000
_cell.length_b   1.000
_cell.length_c   1.000
_cell.angle_alpha   90.00
_cell.angle_beta   90.00
_cell.angle_gamma   90.00
#
_symmetry.space_group_name_H-M   'P 1'
#
loop_
_entity.id
_entity.type
_entity.pdbx_description
1 polymer ?
#
loop_
_entity_poly.entity_id
_entity_poly.type
_entity_poly.pdbx_seq_one_letter_code
_entity_poly.pdbx_strand_id
1 'polypeptide(L)'
;EYQEQLKYDFNIKGELRHLDTNESFVFNYYKNSHEKNHERYQVLGHLITQYVYELLERVCTLQKVYIPTDATEDEPRSFFFMSEKALTTSSSIIVFLQDRGVFHAGQWGQKAIIREGLNHGTQIPFIKMALQILISVKKKKKITEQ
;
A
#
# COMPACT_ATOMS: atom_id res chain seq x y z
N GLU A 1 7.01 -8.31 26.79
CA GLU A 1 7.63 -9.21 25.80
C GLU A 1 8.55 -8.40 24.91
N TYR A 2 9.73 -8.93 24.56
CA TYR A 2 10.71 -8.22 23.75
C TYR A 2 10.35 -8.44 22.27
N GLN A 3 9.69 -7.48 21.63
CA GLN A 3 9.42 -7.56 20.19
C GLN A 3 10.74 -7.41 19.41
N GLU A 4 11.07 -8.41 18.59
CA GLU A 4 12.24 -8.36 17.71
C GLU A 4 12.09 -7.19 16.74
N GLN A 5 12.97 -6.18 16.83
CA GLN A 5 13.01 -5.10 15.84
C GLN A 5 13.57 -5.64 14.52
N LEU A 6 12.68 -5.92 13.57
CA LEU A 6 13.05 -6.37 12.24
C LEU A 6 13.66 -5.21 11.43
N LYS A 7 14.97 -5.28 11.16
CA LYS A 7 15.72 -4.28 10.40
C LYS A 7 15.57 -4.49 8.88
N TYR A 8 14.37 -4.31 8.35
CA TYR A 8 14.12 -4.43 6.90
C TYR A 8 13.61 -3.10 6.33
N ASP A 9 14.05 -2.78 5.12
CA ASP A 9 13.56 -1.63 4.36
C ASP A 9 13.54 -1.93 2.85
N PHE A 10 12.84 -1.12 2.08
CA PHE A 10 12.80 -1.22 0.63
C PHE A 10 13.98 -0.48 0.01
N ASN A 11 14.74 -1.17 -0.82
CA ASN A 11 15.82 -0.55 -1.59
C ASN A 11 15.25 0.30 -2.76
N ILE A 12 16.15 0.95 -3.51
CA ILE A 12 15.77 1.78 -4.67
C ILE A 12 15.01 1.05 -5.78
N LYS A 13 15.10 -0.29 -5.83
CA LYS A 13 14.36 -1.13 -6.79
C LYS A 13 12.98 -1.52 -6.26
N GLY A 14 12.65 -1.14 -5.02
CA GLY A 14 11.43 -1.53 -4.33
C GLY A 14 11.47 -2.95 -3.79
N GLU A 15 12.64 -3.55 -3.58
CA GLU A 15 12.78 -4.89 -2.99
C GLU A 15 13.01 -4.76 -1.48
N LEU A 16 12.34 -5.61 -0.69
CA LEU A 16 12.53 -5.64 0.76
C LEU A 16 13.84 -6.36 1.11
N ARG A 17 14.74 -5.67 1.81
CA ARG A 17 16.08 -6.15 2.17
C ARG A 17 16.40 -5.87 3.63
N HIS A 18 17.15 -6.76 4.25
CA HIS A 18 17.70 -6.50 5.58
C HIS A 18 18.72 -5.36 5.50
N LEU A 19 18.66 -4.40 6.41
CA LEU A 19 19.50 -3.20 6.40
C LEU A 19 20.99 -3.52 6.52
N ASP A 20 21.33 -4.46 7.42
CA ASP A 20 22.74 -4.81 7.68
C ASP A 20 23.32 -5.81 6.66
N THR A 21 22.57 -6.85 6.25
CA THR A 21 23.08 -7.96 5.43
C THR A 21 22.66 -7.89 3.96
N ASN A 22 21.70 -7.02 3.62
CA ASN A 22 21.07 -6.95 2.30
C ASN A 22 20.38 -8.26 1.86
N GLU A 23 20.10 -9.17 2.78
CA GLU A 23 19.43 -10.45 2.48
C GLU A 23 17.90 -10.30 2.39
N SER A 24 17.26 -11.24 1.67
CA SER A 24 15.80 -11.38 1.65
C SER A 24 15.25 -11.86 3.00
N PHE A 25 14.00 -11.55 3.28
CA PHE A 25 13.32 -12.08 4.47
C PHE A 25 13.20 -13.62 4.43
N VAL A 26 13.62 -14.26 5.53
CA VAL A 26 13.54 -15.71 5.72
C VAL A 26 12.27 -16.07 6.49
N PHE A 27 11.33 -16.74 5.83
CA PHE A 27 10.03 -17.12 6.43
C PHE A 27 10.14 -18.17 7.54
N ASN A 28 11.07 -19.12 7.42
CA ASN A 28 11.31 -20.18 8.41
C ASN A 28 12.65 -19.96 9.12
N TYR A 29 12.78 -18.82 9.80
CA TYR A 29 14.03 -18.44 10.46
C TYR A 29 14.32 -19.34 11.68
N TYR A 30 13.33 -19.51 12.55
CA TYR A 30 13.41 -20.44 13.69
C TYR A 30 12.90 -21.82 13.28
N LYS A 31 13.81 -22.79 13.08
CA LYS A 31 13.47 -24.13 12.54
C LYS A 31 12.36 -24.87 13.30
N ASN A 32 12.25 -24.65 14.62
CA ASN A 32 11.32 -25.39 15.50
C ASN A 32 10.31 -24.47 16.20
N SER A 33 10.08 -23.26 15.67
CA SER A 33 9.13 -22.32 16.29
C SER A 33 8.29 -21.61 15.24
N HIS A 34 7.18 -22.24 14.88
CA HIS A 34 6.19 -21.68 13.96
C HIS A 34 5.58 -20.38 14.51
N GLU A 35 5.33 -20.31 15.81
CA GLU A 35 4.75 -19.13 16.47
C GLU A 35 5.66 -17.91 16.34
N LYS A 36 6.96 -18.03 16.65
CA LYS A 36 7.92 -16.91 16.50
C LYS A 36 8.07 -16.48 15.04
N ASN A 37 8.10 -17.42 14.10
CA ASN A 37 8.13 -17.10 12.67
C ASN A 37 6.85 -16.37 12.23
N HIS A 38 5.70 -16.76 12.78
CA HIS A 38 4.42 -16.12 12.51
C HIS A 38 4.37 -14.69 13.08
N GLU A 39 4.82 -14.49 14.32
CA GLU A 39 4.93 -13.18 14.94
C GLU A 39 5.82 -12.23 14.12
N ARG A 40 7.02 -12.70 13.71
CA ARG A 40 7.90 -11.94 12.81
C ARG A 40 7.21 -11.55 11.51
N TYR A 41 6.48 -12.49 10.92
CA TYR A 41 5.73 -12.23 9.70
C TYR A 41 4.64 -11.17 9.94
N GLN A 42 3.91 -11.23 11.05
CA GLN A 42 2.90 -10.22 11.40
C GLN A 42 3.53 -8.84 11.62
N VAL A 43 4.59 -8.74 12.43
CA VAL A 43 5.29 -7.47 12.71
C VAL A 43 5.77 -6.83 11.41
N LEU A 44 6.42 -7.61 10.53
CA LEU A 44 6.86 -7.13 9.23
C LEU A 44 5.69 -6.68 8.35
N GLY A 45 4.57 -7.40 8.37
CA GLY A 45 3.36 -7.04 7.63
C GLY A 45 2.78 -5.69 8.04
N HIS A 46 2.78 -5.38 9.33
CA HIS A 46 2.35 -4.08 9.84
C HIS A 46 3.28 -2.96 9.36
N LEU A 47 4.59 -3.16 9.43
CA LEU A 47 5.58 -2.18 8.94
C LEU A 47 5.44 -1.92 7.44
N ILE A 48 5.31 -2.98 6.63
CA ILE A 48 5.05 -2.88 5.19
C ILE A 48 3.77 -2.10 4.93
N THR A 49 2.72 -2.35 5.72
CA THR A 49 1.43 -1.68 5.53
C THR A 49 1.51 -0.18 5.77
N GLN A 50 2.17 0.25 6.84
CA GLN A 50 2.38 1.68 7.09
C GLN A 50 3.21 2.31 5.97
N TYR A 51 4.28 1.65 5.53
CA TYR A 51 5.11 2.15 4.45
C TYR A 51 4.34 2.29 3.12
N VAL A 52 3.50 1.31 2.77
CA VAL A 52 2.65 1.40 1.58
C VAL A 52 1.67 2.56 1.69
N TYR A 53 1.07 2.82 2.86
CA TYR A 53 0.21 3.98 3.06
C TYR A 53 0.95 5.29 2.86
N GLU A 54 2.17 5.42 3.40
CA GLU A 54 3.00 6.60 3.16
C GLU A 54 3.30 6.79 1.67
N LEU A 55 3.52 5.72 0.91
CA LEU A 55 3.73 5.80 -0.53
C LEU A 55 2.44 6.22 -1.27
N LEU A 56 1.27 5.73 -0.87
CA LEU A 56 0.00 6.16 -1.46
C LEU A 56 -0.22 7.67 -1.26
N GLU A 57 0.13 8.19 -0.09
CA GLU A 57 0.00 9.62 0.21
C GLU A 57 1.06 10.46 -0.50
N ARG A 58 2.35 10.14 -0.31
CA ARG A 58 3.47 10.97 -0.77
C ARG A 58 3.77 10.81 -2.25
N VAL A 59 3.70 9.58 -2.78
CA VAL A 59 4.11 9.27 -4.16
C VAL A 59 2.92 9.24 -5.11
N CYS A 60 1.77 8.74 -4.65
CA CYS A 60 0.55 8.72 -5.47
C CYS A 60 -0.37 9.93 -5.22
N THR A 61 -0.04 10.82 -4.27
CA THR A 61 -0.83 12.03 -3.95
C THR A 61 -2.28 11.72 -3.61
N LEU A 62 -2.52 10.58 -2.98
CA LEU A 62 -3.84 10.17 -2.51
C LEU A 62 -4.07 10.66 -1.09
N GLN A 63 -5.30 11.02 -0.77
CA GLN A 63 -5.75 11.33 0.58
C GLN A 63 -6.39 10.09 1.21
N LYS A 64 -6.03 9.83 2.47
CA LYS A 64 -6.71 8.84 3.32
C LYS A 64 -7.99 9.44 3.87
N VAL A 65 -9.12 8.79 3.61
CA VAL A 65 -10.45 9.24 4.02
C VAL A 65 -11.06 8.20 4.93
N TYR A 66 -11.48 8.62 6.12
CA TYR A 66 -12.13 7.75 7.10
C TYR A 66 -13.64 7.72 6.90
N ILE A 67 -14.24 6.55 7.14
CA ILE A 67 -15.67 6.30 7.08
C ILE A 67 -16.14 5.51 8.32
N PRO A 68 -17.34 5.79 8.86
CA PRO A 68 -18.21 6.89 8.45
C PRO A 68 -17.65 8.24 8.93
N THR A 69 -18.02 9.35 8.27
CA THR A 69 -17.43 10.68 8.50
C THR A 69 -17.92 11.35 9.79
N ASP A 70 -19.02 10.85 10.33
CA ASP A 70 -19.73 11.30 11.54
C ASP A 70 -19.48 10.40 12.75
N ALA A 71 -18.56 9.43 12.65
CA ALA A 71 -18.20 8.60 13.78
C ALA A 71 -17.66 9.43 14.96
N THR A 72 -18.09 9.09 16.16
CA THR A 72 -17.50 9.50 17.44
C THR A 72 -16.14 8.81 17.67
N GLU A 73 -15.42 9.15 18.73
CA GLU A 73 -14.08 8.58 19.00
C GLU A 73 -14.13 7.07 19.28
N ASP A 74 -15.21 6.60 19.91
CA ASP A 74 -15.39 5.21 20.32
C ASP A 74 -16.00 4.32 19.23
N GLU A 75 -16.43 4.91 18.11
CA GLU A 75 -17.07 4.18 17.03
C GLU A 75 -16.03 3.62 16.03
N PRO A 76 -16.22 2.38 15.53
CA PRO A 76 -15.30 1.77 14.59
C PRO A 76 -15.27 2.57 13.28
N ARG A 77 -14.06 2.89 12.81
CA ARG A 77 -13.83 3.56 11.53
C ARG A 77 -13.04 2.68 10.58
N SER A 78 -13.45 2.69 9.32
CA SER A 78 -12.67 2.20 8.20
C SER A 78 -12.08 3.39 7.42
N PHE A 79 -11.30 3.12 6.38
CA PHE A 79 -10.78 4.15 5.49
C PHE A 79 -10.56 3.62 4.08
N PHE A 80 -10.41 4.55 3.14
CA PHE A 80 -9.94 4.29 1.80
C PHE A 80 -9.01 5.42 1.34
N PHE A 81 -8.34 5.23 0.21
CA PHE A 81 -7.52 6.27 -0.41
C PHE A 81 -8.19 6.76 -1.69
N MET A 82 -8.21 8.07 -1.89
CA MET A 82 -8.74 8.68 -3.12
C MET A 82 -7.88 9.87 -3.56
N SER A 83 -8.02 10.29 -4.82
CA SER A 83 -7.44 11.56 -5.27
C SER A 83 -8.25 12.75 -4.73
N GLU A 84 -7.64 13.93 -4.61
CA GLU A 84 -8.24 15.14 -4.01
C GLU A 84 -9.64 15.47 -4.55
N LYS A 85 -9.83 15.33 -5.87
CA LYS A 85 -11.07 15.73 -6.58
C LYS A 85 -11.90 14.55 -7.06
N ALA A 86 -11.69 13.37 -6.47
CA ALA A 86 -12.39 12.14 -6.88
C ALA A 86 -13.91 12.25 -6.80
N LEU A 87 -14.44 12.95 -5.79
CA LEU A 87 -15.89 13.03 -5.53
C LEU A 87 -16.57 14.29 -6.09
N THR A 88 -15.79 15.28 -6.52
CA THR A 88 -16.32 16.59 -6.97
C THR A 88 -16.21 16.79 -8.48
N THR A 89 -15.40 15.99 -9.18
CA THR A 89 -15.22 16.13 -10.63
C THR A 89 -16.25 15.30 -11.38
N SER A 90 -16.90 15.86 -12.41
CA SER A 90 -17.77 15.15 -13.37
C SER A 90 -17.03 14.22 -14.36
N SER A 91 -15.86 13.71 -13.98
CA SER A 91 -14.99 12.86 -14.81
C SER A 91 -15.15 11.38 -14.45
N SER A 92 -14.57 10.50 -15.28
CA SER A 92 -14.47 9.07 -15.00
C SER A 92 -13.67 8.79 -13.71
N ILE A 93 -14.16 7.85 -12.91
CA ILE A 93 -13.50 7.35 -11.69
C ILE A 93 -12.99 5.93 -11.96
N ILE A 94 -11.78 5.62 -11.50
CA ILE A 94 -11.22 4.26 -11.49
C ILE A 94 -11.14 3.83 -10.03
N VAL A 95 -11.69 2.65 -9.72
CA VAL A 95 -11.72 2.10 -8.36
C VAL A 95 -10.89 0.83 -8.33
N PHE A 96 -9.90 0.78 -7.44
CA PHE A 96 -9.13 -0.43 -7.15
C PHE A 96 -9.71 -1.09 -5.90
N LEU A 97 -10.28 -2.28 -6.06
CA LEU A 97 -10.79 -3.09 -4.96
C LEU A 97 -9.81 -4.23 -4.71
N GLN A 98 -9.46 -4.44 -3.44
CA GLN A 98 -8.74 -5.64 -3.03
C GLN A 98 -9.76 -6.77 -2.87
N ASP A 99 -9.46 -7.94 -3.45
CA ASP A 99 -10.25 -9.15 -3.25
C ASP A 99 -9.90 -9.82 -1.88
N ARG A 100 -10.58 -10.93 -1.55
CA ARG A 100 -10.52 -11.69 -0.29
C ARG A 100 -9.18 -11.64 0.45
N GLY A 101 -9.23 -11.42 1.77
CA GLY A 101 -8.09 -11.50 2.67
C GLY A 101 -8.13 -10.43 3.76
N VAL A 102 -7.00 -10.22 4.45
CA VAL A 102 -6.82 -9.07 5.33
C VAL A 102 -6.72 -7.82 4.46
N PHE A 103 -7.63 -6.87 4.69
CA PHE A 103 -7.74 -5.66 3.87
C PHE A 103 -6.64 -4.67 4.21
N HIS A 104 -5.70 -4.49 3.28
CA HIS A 104 -4.66 -3.47 3.37
C HIS A 104 -4.62 -2.70 2.05
N ALA A 105 -5.19 -1.49 2.07
CA ALA A 105 -5.31 -0.66 0.88
C ALA A 105 -3.98 -0.51 0.12
N GLY A 106 -4.05 -0.61 -1.21
CA GLY A 106 -2.88 -0.51 -2.06
C GLY A 106 -1.99 -1.75 -2.14
N GLN A 107 -2.34 -2.88 -1.50
CA GLN A 107 -1.56 -4.12 -1.54
C GLN A 107 -2.31 -5.23 -2.29
N TRP A 108 -1.57 -6.07 -3.02
CA TRP A 108 -2.08 -7.35 -3.54
C TRP A 108 -1.89 -8.47 -2.54
N GLY A 109 -0.81 -8.44 -1.76
CA GLY A 109 -0.59 -9.37 -0.67
C GLY A 109 0.80 -9.23 -0.05
N GLN A 110 0.86 -9.33 1.27
CA GLN A 110 2.10 -9.18 2.03
C GLN A 110 3.21 -10.13 1.54
N LYS A 111 2.89 -11.40 1.27
CA LYS A 111 3.87 -12.37 0.77
C LYS A 111 4.43 -12.00 -0.60
N ALA A 112 3.60 -11.42 -1.48
CA ALA A 112 4.03 -10.94 -2.79
C ALA A 112 4.98 -9.74 -2.62
N ILE A 113 4.66 -8.79 -1.74
CA ILE A 113 5.54 -7.65 -1.45
C ILE A 113 6.89 -8.12 -0.91
N ILE A 114 6.89 -9.07 0.03
CA ILE A 114 8.13 -9.60 0.64
C ILE A 114 9.00 -10.31 -0.40
N ARG A 115 8.40 -11.06 -1.35
CA ARG A 115 9.15 -11.87 -2.32
C ARG A 115 9.53 -11.13 -3.60
N GLU A 116 8.63 -10.30 -4.10
CA GLU A 116 8.66 -9.74 -5.45
C GLU A 116 8.75 -8.20 -5.44
N GLY A 117 8.72 -7.59 -4.25
CA GLY A 117 8.86 -6.16 -4.06
C GLY A 117 7.56 -5.37 -4.29
N LEU A 118 7.68 -4.04 -4.16
CA LEU A 118 6.55 -3.11 -4.26
C LEU A 118 5.90 -3.13 -5.65
N ASN A 119 6.70 -3.28 -6.71
CA ASN A 119 6.18 -3.23 -8.08
C ASN A 119 5.22 -4.38 -8.41
N HIS A 120 5.39 -5.56 -7.80
CA HIS A 120 4.54 -6.72 -8.06
C HIS A 120 3.56 -6.99 -6.92
N GLY A 121 3.94 -6.65 -5.69
CA GLY A 121 3.13 -6.89 -4.51
C GLY A 121 2.10 -5.78 -4.18
N THR A 122 2.14 -4.64 -4.87
CA THR A 122 1.26 -3.50 -4.59
C THR A 122 0.48 -3.02 -5.81
N GLN A 123 -0.59 -2.27 -5.55
CA GLN A 123 -1.41 -1.59 -6.55
C GLN A 123 -0.76 -0.29 -7.05
N ILE A 124 0.35 0.15 -6.44
CA ILE A 124 0.99 1.45 -6.73
C ILE A 124 1.31 1.65 -8.21
N PRO A 125 1.88 0.68 -8.95
CA PRO A 125 2.14 0.87 -10.38
C PRO A 125 0.88 1.14 -11.19
N PHE A 126 -0.22 0.45 -10.87
CA PHE A 126 -1.50 0.62 -11.55
C PHE A 126 -2.16 1.96 -11.20
N ILE A 127 -2.06 2.38 -9.94
CA ILE A 127 -2.52 3.70 -9.49
C ILE A 127 -1.77 4.80 -10.25
N LYS A 128 -0.43 4.69 -10.35
CA LYS A 128 0.39 5.65 -11.12
C LYS A 128 -0.03 5.70 -12.59
N MET A 129 -0.26 4.54 -13.21
CA MET A 129 -0.74 4.47 -14.59
C MET A 129 -2.11 5.14 -14.76
N ALA A 130 -3.06 4.87 -13.85
CA ALA A 130 -4.39 5.48 -13.87
C ALA A 130 -4.33 7.00 -13.77
N LEU A 131 -3.50 7.53 -12.87
CA LEU A 131 -3.30 8.97 -12.71
C LEU A 131 -2.72 9.62 -13.98
N GLN A 132 -1.75 8.97 -14.64
CA GLN A 132 -1.17 9.45 -15.91
C GLN A 132 -2.19 9.48 -17.06
N ILE A 133 -3.04 8.44 -17.17
CA ILE A 133 -4.10 8.37 -18.18
C ILE A 133 -5.10 9.51 -17.98
N LEU A 134 -5.55 9.75 -16.74
CA LEU A 134 -6.51 10.80 -16.42
C LEU A 134 -5.98 12.20 -16.78
N ILE A 135 -4.69 12.47 -16.51
CA ILE A 135 -4.05 13.73 -16.91
C ILE A 135 -4.04 13.89 -18.43
N SER A 136 -3.71 12.81 -19.15
CA SER A 136 -3.64 12.83 -20.63
C SER A 136 -5.01 13.07 -21.27
N VAL A 137 -6.07 12.47 -20.74
CA VAL A 137 -7.45 12.69 -21.20
C VAL A 137 -7.90 14.14 -20.96
N LYS A 138 -7.59 14.72 -19.79
CA LYS A 138 -7.92 16.12 -19.48
C LYS A 138 -7.23 17.10 -20.43
N LYS A 139 -5.96 16.85 -20.79
CA LYS A 139 -5.24 17.67 -21.78
C LYS A 139 -5.91 17.62 -23.16
N LYS A 140 -6.33 16.45 -23.62
CA LYS A 140 -7.03 16.31 -24.92
C LYS A 140 -8.36 17.06 -24.95
N LYS A 141 -9.21 16.91 -23.93
CA LYS A 141 -10.50 17.63 -23.86
C LYS A 141 -10.32 19.15 -23.94
N LYS A 142 -9.33 19.69 -23.23
CA LYS A 142 -9.04 21.14 -23.25
C LYS A 142 -8.59 21.64 -24.63
N ILE A 143 -7.93 20.81 -25.45
CA ILE A 143 -7.52 21.16 -26.81
C ILE A 143 -8.72 21.14 -27.77
N THR A 144 -9.67 20.21 -27.58
CA THR A 144 -10.86 20.10 -28.45
C THR A 144 -11.94 21.15 -28.13
N GLU A 145 -11.87 21.79 -26.96
CA GLU A 145 -12.78 22.86 -26.52
C GLU A 145 -12.24 24.29 -26.81
N GLN A 146 -11.11 24.42 -27.51
CA GLN A 146 -10.55 25.69 -28.03
C GLN A 146 -10.72 25.78 -29.54
#